data_AF-A0AAD6MU53-F1
#
_entry.id   AF-A0AAD6MU53-F1
#
_cell.length_a   1.000
_cell.length_b   1.000
_cell.length_c   1.000
_cell.angle_alpha   90.00
_cell.angle_beta   90.00
_cell.angle_gamma   90.00
#
_symmetry.space_group_name_H-M   'P 1'
#
loop_
_entity.id
_entity.type
_entity.pdbx_description
1 polymer ?
#
loop_
_entity_poly.entity_id
_entity_poly.type
_entity_poly.pdbx_seq_one_letter_code
_entity_poly.pdbx_strand_id
1 'polypeptide(L)'
;MSISSTSSKMLRRALLNARVPSTISKFIRPTVFGPCRSVSSAARLPTLTASETRRRPTVRPYQQPVASANVTGPSSTSKRTIFIQTENTPNPDALKFIPNHRVLPEDFPSTFLEYMSPRSTLAPPHPSPLAAKLFDVEGVTSVFYGADFITITKSGDVNWAHIKPEVFSLITQAVTAGETIVSVAEGADADHEVEEDSLAYNEDDDEVVGMIKELLETRIRPAIQEDGGDIELRGFENGIVLLKLRGACRTCDSSTVTLKNGIESMLMHYIEEVQGVEQVMDQEEVISMHEFAKFEENLRQQKAAAAAASKDSPASKDDSAPEGASTSEGASSPNSAPSAPSAPSTP
;
A
#
# COMPACT_ATOMS: atom_id res chain seq x y z
N MET A 1 -2.08 16.06 -64.44
CA MET A 1 -0.86 16.36 -65.24
C MET A 1 0.33 15.82 -64.47
N SER A 2 1.33 15.26 -65.15
CA SER A 2 2.49 14.61 -64.52
C SER A 2 3.79 15.34 -64.86
N ILE A 3 4.62 15.65 -63.87
CA ILE A 3 6.11 15.59 -63.82
C ILE A 3 6.55 16.11 -62.43
N SER A 4 7.39 15.42 -61.62
CA SER A 4 8.85 15.15 -61.74
C SER A 4 9.72 16.39 -61.44
N SER A 5 10.88 16.34 -60.76
CA SER A 5 11.62 15.28 -60.03
C SER A 5 12.85 15.89 -59.30
N THR A 6 13.70 15.06 -58.65
CA THR A 6 15.12 15.30 -58.26
C THR A 6 15.45 16.32 -57.14
N SER A 7 16.54 16.20 -56.36
CA SER A 7 17.46 15.06 -56.05
C SER A 7 18.47 15.43 -54.93
N SER A 8 19.07 14.41 -54.29
CA SER A 8 20.38 14.41 -53.61
C SER A 8 20.53 15.03 -52.22
N LYS A 9 21.49 14.63 -51.36
CA LYS A 9 22.18 13.32 -51.07
C LYS A 9 23.34 13.63 -50.09
N MET A 10 23.35 13.09 -48.87
CA MET A 10 24.55 12.85 -48.02
C MET A 10 24.14 12.07 -46.75
N LEU A 11 25.02 11.44 -45.96
CA LEU A 11 26.15 10.52 -46.26
C LEU A 11 26.57 9.85 -44.93
N ARG A 12 27.23 8.67 -44.99
CA ARG A 12 27.77 7.85 -43.87
C ARG A 12 26.66 7.06 -43.13
N ARG A 13 26.69 5.73 -42.95
CA ARG A 13 27.71 4.65 -42.98
C ARG A 13 28.44 4.40 -41.65
N ALA A 14 27.88 3.48 -40.85
CA ALA A 14 28.61 2.58 -39.96
C ALA A 14 28.02 1.18 -40.12
N LEU A 15 28.85 0.14 -40.20
CA LEU A 15 28.41 -1.26 -40.30
C LEU A 15 28.81 -1.99 -39.01
N LEU A 16 27.84 -2.64 -38.37
CA LEU A 16 28.11 -3.62 -37.33
C LEU A 16 28.86 -4.81 -37.93
N ASN A 17 29.93 -5.26 -37.27
CA ASN A 17 30.72 -6.39 -37.72
C ASN A 17 30.99 -7.31 -36.51
N ALA A 18 30.42 -8.51 -36.52
CA ALA A 18 30.46 -9.41 -35.37
C ALA A 18 31.80 -10.14 -35.25
N ARG A 19 32.26 -10.41 -34.02
CA ARG A 19 33.25 -11.46 -33.75
C ARG A 19 33.19 -12.00 -32.32
N VAL A 20 32.87 -13.29 -32.22
CA VAL A 20 33.10 -14.12 -31.03
C VAL A 20 34.52 -14.71 -31.11
N PRO A 21 35.21 -14.87 -29.97
CA PRO A 21 36.20 -15.93 -29.81
C PRO A 21 35.89 -16.83 -28.59
N SER A 22 36.17 -18.13 -28.72
CA SER A 22 35.92 -19.13 -27.67
C SER A 22 37.13 -20.05 -27.46
N THR A 23 37.61 -20.17 -26.22
CA THR A 23 38.64 -21.13 -25.73
C THR A 23 38.59 -21.08 -24.20
N ILE A 24 38.20 -22.13 -23.45
CA ILE A 24 38.87 -23.41 -23.17
C ILE A 24 40.18 -23.25 -22.36
N SER A 25 40.18 -23.65 -21.06
CA SER A 25 41.08 -24.71 -20.52
C SER A 25 41.07 -24.89 -18.98
N LYS A 26 40.52 -26.03 -18.51
CA LYS A 26 41.04 -27.01 -17.51
C LYS A 26 41.57 -26.62 -16.10
N PHE A 27 41.01 -27.33 -15.09
CA PHE A 27 41.65 -27.96 -13.90
C PHE A 27 42.45 -27.08 -12.90
N ILE A 28 42.30 -27.25 -11.56
CA ILE A 28 42.93 -28.30 -10.73
C ILE A 28 42.22 -28.40 -9.34
N ARG A 29 42.29 -29.57 -8.67
CA ARG A 29 41.93 -29.79 -7.24
C ARG A 29 43.20 -30.02 -6.38
N PRO A 30 43.11 -29.86 -5.05
CA PRO A 30 43.65 -30.92 -4.18
C PRO A 30 42.78 -31.31 -2.97
N THR A 31 42.66 -32.63 -2.75
CA THR A 31 42.51 -33.31 -1.44
C THR A 31 43.92 -33.78 -0.97
N VAL A 32 44.23 -34.41 0.18
CA VAL A 32 43.55 -35.10 1.32
C VAL A 32 44.37 -34.78 2.62
N PHE A 33 44.25 -35.30 3.87
CA PHE A 33 43.61 -36.45 4.58
C PHE A 33 42.88 -35.92 5.87
N GLY A 34 42.45 -36.63 6.93
CA GLY A 34 42.57 -38.04 7.42
C GLY A 34 43.78 -38.30 8.35
N PRO A 35 43.86 -39.40 9.16
CA PRO A 35 42.85 -40.47 9.37
C PRO A 35 42.68 -41.00 10.84
N CYS A 36 41.82 -42.03 11.00
CA CYS A 36 41.73 -43.02 12.11
C CYS A 36 41.26 -42.55 13.52
N ARG A 37 40.58 -43.33 14.39
CA ARG A 37 39.92 -44.67 14.48
C ARG A 37 40.41 -45.46 15.72
N SER A 38 39.49 -45.82 16.63
CA SER A 38 39.53 -47.08 17.40
C SER A 38 38.16 -47.47 18.00
N VAL A 39 37.96 -48.76 18.22
CA VAL A 39 36.82 -49.42 18.94
C VAL A 39 37.27 -49.78 20.37
N SER A 40 36.49 -50.27 21.36
CA SER A 40 35.21 -51.02 21.39
C SER A 40 34.31 -50.47 22.55
N SER A 41 33.38 -51.15 23.26
CA SER A 41 32.98 -52.57 23.43
C SER A 41 31.54 -52.70 23.95
N ALA A 42 31.06 -53.92 24.29
CA ALA A 42 29.67 -54.19 24.69
C ALA A 42 29.49 -55.23 25.83
N ALA A 43 28.39 -55.10 26.58
CA ALA A 43 27.78 -56.10 27.49
C ALA A 43 26.25 -55.88 27.45
N ARG A 44 25.43 -56.78 26.88
CA ARG A 44 24.94 -58.10 27.35
C ARG A 44 23.68 -58.03 28.24
N LEU A 45 22.67 -58.83 27.86
CA LEU A 45 21.31 -58.95 28.41
C LEU A 45 21.27 -59.92 29.63
N PRO A 46 20.15 -60.05 30.37
CA PRO A 46 19.05 -60.93 29.93
C PRO A 46 17.61 -60.49 30.30
N THR A 47 16.64 -61.26 29.82
CA THR A 47 15.18 -61.16 30.08
C THR A 47 14.73 -61.89 31.36
N LEU A 48 13.68 -61.41 32.00
CA LEU A 48 12.83 -62.15 32.96
C LEU A 48 11.38 -62.06 32.47
N THR A 49 10.77 -63.12 31.92
CA THR A 49 10.08 -64.24 32.63
C THR A 49 8.93 -63.79 33.53
N ALA A 50 7.71 -64.22 33.18
CA ALA A 50 6.49 -63.91 33.92
C ALA A 50 6.39 -64.66 35.26
N SER A 51 5.51 -64.19 36.14
CA SER A 51 5.06 -64.92 37.33
C SER A 51 3.59 -64.60 37.59
N GLU A 52 2.76 -65.64 37.59
CA GLU A 52 1.34 -65.50 37.90
C GLU A 52 1.13 -65.41 39.42
N THR A 53 0.18 -64.57 39.86
CA THR A 53 -1.09 -65.06 40.46
C THR A 53 -1.94 -63.91 41.05
N ARG A 54 -3.27 -64.09 40.97
CA ARG A 54 -4.32 -63.68 41.94
C ARG A 54 -4.11 -62.34 42.71
N ARG A 55 -4.95 -61.32 42.57
CA ARG A 55 -6.42 -61.33 42.37
C ARG A 55 -6.90 -60.09 41.60
N ARG A 56 -7.85 -60.28 40.67
CA ARG A 56 -8.58 -59.19 40.00
C ARG A 56 -9.90 -58.91 40.75
N PRO A 57 -10.15 -57.70 41.28
CA PRO A 57 -11.45 -57.36 41.85
C PRO A 57 -12.49 -57.18 40.75
N THR A 58 -13.57 -57.98 40.78
CA THR A 58 -14.68 -57.86 39.82
C THR A 58 -15.64 -56.75 40.28
N VAL A 59 -15.30 -55.50 40.00
CA VAL A 59 -16.23 -54.38 40.15
C VAL A 59 -17.35 -54.54 39.14
N ARG A 60 -18.59 -54.70 39.62
CA ARG A 60 -19.77 -54.71 38.75
C ARG A 60 -19.98 -53.30 38.18
N PRO A 61 -20.17 -53.11 36.86
CA PRO A 61 -20.63 -51.85 36.34
C PRO A 61 -22.08 -51.63 36.79
N TYR A 62 -22.27 -50.79 37.79
CA TYR A 62 -23.60 -50.33 38.18
C TYR A 62 -24.10 -49.37 37.09
N GLN A 63 -25.10 -49.78 36.33
CA GLN A 63 -25.70 -48.96 35.26
C GLN A 63 -26.49 -47.80 35.88
N GLN A 64 -25.80 -46.70 36.21
CA GLN A 64 -26.45 -45.40 36.26
C GLN A 64 -26.85 -45.01 34.83
N PRO A 65 -28.14 -44.73 34.55
CA PRO A 65 -28.51 -44.02 33.34
C PRO A 65 -28.01 -42.58 33.49
N VAL A 66 -26.81 -42.30 32.98
CA VAL A 66 -26.42 -40.92 32.70
C VAL A 66 -27.39 -40.38 31.67
N ALA A 67 -28.29 -39.50 32.12
CA ALA A 67 -29.15 -38.78 31.20
C ALA A 67 -28.27 -37.94 30.30
N SER A 68 -28.19 -38.28 29.02
CA SER A 68 -27.56 -37.45 28.00
C SER A 68 -28.37 -36.16 27.84
N ALA A 69 -28.12 -35.22 28.73
CA ALA A 69 -28.43 -33.82 28.50
C ALA A 69 -27.58 -33.42 27.28
N ASN A 70 -28.21 -33.45 26.09
CA ASN A 70 -27.64 -32.91 24.87
C ASN A 70 -27.54 -31.40 25.06
N VAL A 71 -26.45 -30.96 25.70
CA VAL A 71 -26.07 -29.55 25.78
C VAL A 71 -25.62 -29.15 24.38
N THR A 72 -26.59 -28.80 23.54
CA THR A 72 -26.41 -28.04 22.31
C THR A 72 -26.05 -26.60 22.66
N GLY A 73 -24.92 -26.43 23.37
CA GLY A 73 -24.20 -25.18 23.36
C GLY A 73 -23.65 -24.93 21.96
N PRO A 74 -23.42 -23.67 21.57
CA PRO A 74 -22.79 -23.37 20.29
C PRO A 74 -21.43 -24.07 20.21
N SER A 75 -21.10 -24.59 19.02
CA SER A 75 -19.84 -25.27 18.77
C SER A 75 -18.67 -24.38 19.22
N SER A 76 -17.70 -24.97 19.92
CA SER A 76 -16.52 -24.24 20.35
C SER A 76 -15.82 -23.67 19.12
N THR A 77 -15.90 -22.35 18.94
CA THR A 77 -15.20 -21.64 17.87
C THR A 77 -13.72 -21.96 17.97
N SER A 78 -13.22 -22.74 17.01
CA SER A 78 -11.80 -23.08 16.94
C SER A 78 -11.04 -21.76 16.88
N LYS A 79 -10.12 -21.54 17.83
CA LYS A 79 -9.27 -20.34 17.87
C LYS A 79 -8.30 -20.39 16.70
N ARG A 80 -8.79 -19.98 15.53
CA ARG A 80 -8.00 -19.65 14.35
C ARG A 80 -7.17 -18.44 14.72
N THR A 81 -5.92 -18.66 15.11
CA THR A 81 -4.95 -17.57 15.26
C THR A 81 -4.75 -16.95 13.88
N ILE A 82 -5.36 -15.79 13.66
CA ILE A 82 -5.23 -15.06 12.41
C ILE A 82 -3.79 -14.58 12.27
N PHE A 83 -3.21 -14.77 11.10
CA PHE A 83 -1.91 -14.22 10.75
C PHE A 83 -2.13 -13.17 9.65
N ILE A 84 -1.92 -11.91 9.99
CA ILE A 84 -1.97 -10.80 9.05
C ILE A 84 -0.55 -10.59 8.51
N GLN A 85 -0.37 -10.78 7.21
CA GLN A 85 0.85 -10.42 6.50
C GLN A 85 0.81 -8.91 6.17
N THR A 86 1.98 -8.27 6.07
CA THR A 86 2.07 -6.91 5.54
C THR A 86 3.12 -6.79 4.48
N GLU A 87 2.80 -6.04 3.44
CA GLU A 87 3.65 -5.78 2.28
C GLU A 87 3.81 -4.28 2.11
N ASN A 88 5.03 -3.86 1.78
CA ASN A 88 5.35 -2.47 1.52
C ASN A 88 4.90 -2.12 0.10
N THR A 89 4.21 -1.00 -0.07
CA THR A 89 3.87 -0.48 -1.40
C THR A 89 5.02 0.41 -1.93
N PRO A 90 5.01 0.83 -3.21
CA PRO A 90 5.92 1.86 -3.71
C PRO A 90 5.73 3.24 -3.06
N ASN A 91 4.63 3.45 -2.34
CA ASN A 91 4.31 4.66 -1.61
C ASN A 91 4.73 4.52 -0.14
N PRO A 92 5.66 5.34 0.40
CA PRO A 92 6.14 5.20 1.79
C PRO A 92 5.04 5.43 2.83
N ASP A 93 3.98 6.15 2.46
CA ASP A 93 2.85 6.50 3.31
C ASP A 93 1.64 5.56 3.11
N ALA A 94 1.77 4.50 2.30
CA ALA A 94 0.76 3.44 2.19
C ALA A 94 1.33 2.05 2.49
N LEU A 95 0.63 1.27 3.32
CA LEU A 95 1.01 -0.10 3.71
C LEU A 95 -0.14 -1.07 3.46
N LYS A 96 0.16 -2.21 2.84
CA LYS A 96 -0.79 -3.27 2.49
C LYS A 96 -0.82 -4.33 3.60
N PHE A 97 -2.03 -4.72 4.01
CA PHE A 97 -2.31 -5.70 5.06
C PHE A 97 -3.14 -6.84 4.47
N ILE A 98 -2.64 -8.06 4.55
CA ILE A 98 -3.29 -9.27 4.00
C ILE A 98 -3.72 -10.15 5.18
N PRO A 99 -5.01 -10.14 5.58
CA PRO A 99 -5.52 -10.93 6.70
C PRO A 99 -5.66 -12.43 6.40
N ASN A 100 -5.33 -12.88 5.18
CA ASN A 100 -5.61 -14.24 4.68
C ASN A 100 -7.10 -14.59 4.74
N HIS A 101 -7.96 -13.60 4.46
CA HIS A 101 -9.41 -13.67 4.43
C HIS A 101 -9.93 -12.69 3.39
N ARG A 102 -11.02 -13.02 2.69
CA ARG A 102 -11.67 -12.10 1.74
C ARG A 102 -12.17 -10.85 2.49
N VAL A 103 -11.86 -9.67 2.00
CA VAL A 103 -12.18 -8.38 2.63
C VAL A 103 -13.52 -7.86 2.11
N LEU A 104 -13.70 -7.92 0.78
CA LEU A 104 -14.98 -7.65 0.12
C LEU A 104 -15.77 -8.96 -0.11
N PRO A 105 -17.12 -8.90 -0.18
CA PRO A 105 -17.96 -10.03 -0.60
C PRO A 105 -17.70 -10.50 -2.04
N GLU A 106 -18.08 -11.73 -2.38
CA GLU A 106 -17.96 -12.28 -3.75
C GLU A 106 -18.99 -11.69 -4.73
N ASP A 107 -20.08 -11.17 -4.17
CA ASP A 107 -21.23 -10.52 -4.78
C ASP A 107 -21.17 -8.98 -4.70
N PHE A 108 -20.00 -8.41 -4.40
CA PHE A 108 -19.79 -6.96 -4.40
C PHE A 108 -19.69 -6.41 -5.85
N PRO A 109 -20.28 -5.24 -6.17
CA PRO A 109 -20.36 -4.76 -7.56
C PRO A 109 -19.03 -4.30 -8.18
N SER A 110 -17.99 -4.12 -7.34
CA SER A 110 -16.64 -3.72 -7.73
C SER A 110 -15.58 -4.65 -7.12
N THR A 111 -14.35 -4.60 -7.63
CA THR A 111 -13.19 -5.31 -7.03
C THR A 111 -12.59 -4.59 -5.82
N PHE A 112 -12.92 -3.30 -5.64
CA PHE A 112 -12.33 -2.40 -4.66
C PHE A 112 -13.36 -1.48 -4.00
N LEU A 113 -13.03 -0.99 -2.80
CA LEU A 113 -13.80 0.03 -2.10
C LEU A 113 -12.86 1.00 -1.38
N GLU A 114 -13.06 2.30 -1.56
CA GLU A 114 -12.16 3.33 -1.05
C GLU A 114 -12.89 4.33 -0.14
N TYR A 115 -12.34 4.54 1.06
CA TYR A 115 -12.84 5.50 2.02
C TYR A 115 -11.83 6.63 2.22
N MET A 116 -12.25 7.86 1.90
CA MET A 116 -11.44 9.08 1.99
C MET A 116 -11.83 10.00 3.16
N SER A 117 -12.85 9.64 3.95
CA SER A 117 -13.19 10.34 5.18
C SER A 117 -13.89 9.45 6.21
N PRO A 118 -13.82 9.76 7.52
CA PRO A 118 -14.62 9.09 8.55
C PRO A 118 -16.14 9.22 8.35
N ARG A 119 -16.60 10.14 7.48
CA ARG A 119 -18.00 10.24 7.07
C ARG A 119 -18.36 9.16 6.03
N SER A 120 -17.48 8.92 5.06
CA SER A 120 -17.70 7.93 4.00
C SER A 120 -17.86 6.50 4.55
N THR A 121 -17.17 6.16 5.65
CA THR A 121 -17.26 4.82 6.28
C THR A 121 -18.62 4.53 6.94
N LEU A 122 -19.46 5.55 7.12
CA LEU A 122 -20.79 5.44 7.73
C LEU A 122 -21.93 5.76 6.75
N ALA A 123 -21.61 6.18 5.53
CA ALA A 123 -22.59 6.54 4.51
C ALA A 123 -23.08 5.30 3.73
N PRO A 124 -24.37 5.25 3.33
CA PRO A 124 -24.79 4.42 2.20
C PRO A 124 -24.01 4.79 0.91
N PRO A 125 -23.87 3.88 -0.05
CA PRO A 125 -24.43 2.51 -0.07
C PRO A 125 -23.62 1.47 0.73
N HIS A 126 -22.38 1.78 1.12
CA HIS A 126 -21.43 0.78 1.64
C HIS A 126 -20.77 1.17 2.98
N PRO A 127 -21.52 1.25 4.09
CA PRO A 127 -20.93 1.48 5.41
C PRO A 127 -20.04 0.29 5.87
N SER A 128 -18.91 0.60 6.51
CA SER A 128 -17.95 -0.37 7.06
C SER A 128 -17.60 -0.06 8.52
N PRO A 129 -18.04 -0.89 9.48
CA PRO A 129 -17.65 -0.78 10.88
C PRO A 129 -16.14 -0.93 11.11
N LEU A 130 -15.44 -1.71 10.27
CA LEU A 130 -13.98 -1.83 10.35
C LEU A 130 -13.29 -0.55 9.86
N ALA A 131 -13.71 0.03 8.74
CA ALA A 131 -13.09 1.25 8.21
C ALA A 131 -13.29 2.43 9.18
N ALA A 132 -14.48 2.55 9.78
CA ALA A 132 -14.76 3.56 10.80
C ALA A 132 -13.82 3.46 12.01
N LYS A 133 -13.47 2.25 12.46
CA LYS A 133 -12.49 2.02 13.54
C LYS A 133 -11.05 2.28 13.09
N LEU A 134 -10.70 1.95 11.84
CA LEU A 134 -9.38 2.23 11.28
C LEU A 134 -9.11 3.74 11.11
N PHE A 135 -10.15 4.53 10.85
CA PHE A 135 -10.08 6.00 10.83
C PHE A 135 -10.01 6.66 12.22
N ASP A 136 -10.27 5.93 13.29
CA ASP A 136 -10.12 6.40 14.68
C ASP A 136 -8.65 6.31 15.15
N VAL A 137 -7.79 5.61 14.40
CA VAL A 137 -6.34 5.50 14.64
C VAL A 137 -5.63 6.79 14.19
N GLU A 138 -4.88 7.41 15.11
CA GLU A 138 -4.21 8.69 14.86
C GLU A 138 -3.23 8.61 13.67
N GLY A 139 -3.41 9.50 12.70
CA GLY A 139 -2.58 9.59 11.49
C GLY A 139 -3.07 8.78 10.29
N VAL A 140 -4.18 8.04 10.36
CA VAL A 140 -4.79 7.40 9.18
C VAL A 140 -5.50 8.45 8.31
N THR A 141 -5.20 8.48 7.01
CA THR A 141 -5.76 9.43 6.03
C THR A 141 -6.72 8.79 5.03
N SER A 142 -6.51 7.51 4.67
CA SER A 142 -7.48 6.75 3.89
C SER A 142 -7.41 5.25 4.18
N VAL A 143 -8.54 4.57 3.95
CA VAL A 143 -8.67 3.11 4.05
C VAL A 143 -9.20 2.60 2.71
N PHE A 144 -8.45 1.71 2.09
CA PHE A 144 -8.76 1.09 0.81
C PHE A 144 -8.88 -0.43 0.99
N TYR A 145 -9.93 -1.02 0.46
CA TYR A 145 -10.16 -2.47 0.42
C TYR A 145 -10.02 -2.98 -1.02
N GLY A 146 -9.17 -3.98 -1.22
CA GLY A 146 -9.24 -4.86 -2.39
C GLY A 146 -10.02 -6.14 -2.05
N ALA A 147 -9.99 -7.14 -2.95
CA ALA A 147 -10.69 -8.40 -2.75
C ALA A 147 -10.27 -9.15 -1.47
N ASP A 148 -8.97 -9.25 -1.18
CA ASP A 148 -8.40 -10.02 -0.05
C ASP A 148 -7.36 -9.25 0.80
N PHE A 149 -7.19 -7.95 0.54
CA PHE A 149 -6.25 -7.08 1.24
C PHE A 149 -6.87 -5.73 1.64
N ILE A 150 -6.27 -5.09 2.65
CA ILE A 150 -6.58 -3.74 3.12
C ILE A 150 -5.32 -2.91 2.94
N THR A 151 -5.37 -1.84 2.14
CA THR A 151 -4.32 -0.81 2.11
C THR A 151 -4.75 0.34 3.01
N ILE A 152 -3.84 0.80 3.86
CA ILE A 152 -4.04 2.00 4.68
C ILE A 152 -3.03 3.04 4.24
N THR A 153 -3.50 4.26 4.01
CA THR A 153 -2.64 5.44 3.84
C THR A 153 -2.61 6.21 5.15
N LYS A 154 -1.42 6.69 5.53
CA LYS A 154 -1.20 7.56 6.69
C LYS A 154 -0.81 8.98 6.28
N SER A 155 -0.74 9.90 7.22
CA SER A 155 -0.08 11.19 7.05
C SER A 155 1.45 11.03 7.05
N GLY A 156 2.17 11.86 6.29
CA GLY A 156 3.62 11.75 6.10
C GLY A 156 4.47 11.99 7.36
N ASP A 157 3.91 12.62 8.38
CA ASP A 157 4.55 12.96 9.66
C ASP A 157 4.48 11.83 10.71
N VAL A 158 3.50 10.92 10.61
CA VAL A 158 3.33 9.80 11.56
C VAL A 158 4.16 8.58 11.15
N ASN A 159 4.64 7.82 12.14
CA ASN A 159 5.47 6.62 11.93
C ASN A 159 4.63 5.33 12.03
N TRP A 160 4.79 4.44 11.04
CA TRP A 160 4.18 3.11 11.00
C TRP A 160 4.35 2.27 12.27
N ALA A 161 5.39 2.51 13.07
CA ALA A 161 5.61 1.85 14.36
C ALA A 161 4.46 2.06 15.38
N HIS A 162 3.68 3.15 15.26
CA HIS A 162 2.54 3.44 16.12
C HIS A 162 1.21 2.96 15.52
N ILE A 163 0.98 3.23 14.23
CA ILE A 163 -0.26 2.83 13.53
C ILE A 163 -0.37 1.29 13.42
N LYS A 164 0.73 0.60 13.10
CA LYS A 164 0.69 -0.83 12.74
C LYS A 164 0.17 -1.75 13.86
N PRO A 165 0.57 -1.63 15.14
CA PRO A 165 0.00 -2.44 16.22
C PRO A 165 -1.51 -2.29 16.39
N GLU A 166 -2.04 -1.08 16.26
CA GLU A 166 -3.47 -0.78 16.44
C GLU A 166 -4.30 -1.33 15.29
N VAL A 167 -3.87 -1.08 14.05
CA VAL A 167 -4.46 -1.68 12.84
C VAL A 167 -4.48 -3.21 12.91
N PHE A 168 -3.37 -3.84 13.34
CA PHE A 168 -3.33 -5.30 13.53
C PHE A 168 -4.39 -5.77 14.53
N SER A 169 -4.56 -5.07 15.64
CA SER A 169 -5.58 -5.40 16.65
C SER A 169 -7.00 -5.27 16.09
N LEU A 170 -7.30 -4.18 15.37
CA LEU A 170 -8.62 -3.91 14.81
C LEU A 170 -9.02 -4.94 13.74
N ILE A 171 -8.14 -5.22 12.77
CA ILE A 171 -8.38 -6.24 11.72
C ILE A 171 -8.51 -7.63 12.36
N THR A 172 -7.62 -7.98 13.30
CA THR A 172 -7.69 -9.28 14.01
C THR A 172 -9.00 -9.40 14.78
N GLN A 173 -9.46 -8.34 15.45
CA GLN A 173 -10.71 -8.33 16.19
C GLN A 173 -11.92 -8.54 15.27
N ALA A 174 -12.05 -7.76 14.20
CA ALA A 174 -13.18 -7.86 13.27
C ALA A 174 -13.29 -9.25 12.64
N VAL A 175 -12.19 -9.78 12.09
CA VAL A 175 -12.19 -11.10 11.42
C VAL A 175 -12.33 -12.25 12.43
N THR A 176 -11.81 -12.12 13.67
CA THR A 176 -12.02 -13.14 14.73
C THR A 176 -13.46 -13.12 15.28
N ALA A 177 -14.09 -11.95 15.32
CA ALA A 177 -15.49 -11.81 15.73
C ALA A 177 -16.49 -12.29 14.65
N GLY A 178 -16.06 -12.38 13.39
CA GLY A 178 -16.96 -12.57 12.26
C GLY A 178 -17.80 -11.32 11.97
N GLU A 179 -17.25 -10.14 12.24
CA GLU A 179 -17.90 -8.85 11.97
C GLU A 179 -17.94 -8.61 10.44
N THR A 180 -19.10 -8.21 9.93
CA THR A 180 -19.28 -7.85 8.51
C THR A 180 -18.39 -6.67 8.15
N ILE A 181 -17.36 -6.91 7.32
CA ILE A 181 -16.34 -5.90 7.00
C ILE A 181 -16.94 -4.74 6.20
N VAL A 182 -17.72 -5.03 5.16
CA VAL A 182 -18.54 -4.07 4.42
C VAL A 182 -19.99 -4.53 4.46
N SER A 183 -20.89 -3.66 4.90
CA SER A 183 -22.34 -3.89 4.82
C SER A 183 -22.90 -3.14 3.62
N VAL A 184 -23.79 -3.79 2.86
CA VAL A 184 -24.60 -3.15 1.82
C VAL A 184 -25.88 -2.61 2.48
N ALA A 185 -26.14 -1.33 2.33
CA ALA A 185 -27.33 -0.68 2.86
C ALA A 185 -28.48 -0.75 1.85
N GLU A 186 -29.17 -1.89 1.78
CA GLU A 186 -30.42 -2.03 1.00
C GLU A 186 -31.47 -1.01 1.48
N GLY A 187 -31.80 -0.01 0.65
CA GLY A 187 -32.86 0.96 0.92
C GLY A 187 -32.46 2.44 0.98
N ALA A 188 -31.40 2.87 0.30
CA ALA A 188 -31.23 4.28 -0.08
C ALA A 188 -31.92 4.54 -1.44
N ASP A 189 -32.67 5.63 -1.57
CA ASP A 189 -33.49 5.90 -2.75
C ASP A 189 -32.68 6.27 -4.01
N ALA A 190 -32.95 5.55 -5.10
CA ALA A 190 -32.96 5.89 -6.54
C ALA A 190 -31.86 6.74 -7.24
N ASP A 191 -31.18 7.66 -6.56
CA ASP A 191 -30.29 8.67 -7.17
C ASP A 191 -28.79 8.42 -6.90
N HIS A 192 -28.44 7.33 -6.21
CA HIS A 192 -27.04 6.89 -6.05
C HIS A 192 -26.65 5.97 -7.20
N GLU A 193 -25.69 6.42 -8.02
CA GLU A 193 -24.97 5.56 -8.96
C GLU A 193 -24.36 4.38 -8.20
N VAL A 194 -24.67 3.16 -8.64
CA VAL A 194 -23.96 1.96 -8.19
C VAL A 194 -22.58 2.04 -8.84
N GLU A 195 -21.50 2.13 -8.06
CA GLU A 195 -20.14 2.00 -8.60
C GLU A 195 -19.90 0.52 -9.00
N GLU A 196 -20.49 0.14 -10.13
CA GLU A 196 -20.15 -1.07 -10.88
C GLU A 196 -18.71 -0.96 -11.39
N ASP A 197 -18.02 -2.10 -11.52
CA ASP A 197 -16.63 -2.10 -11.96
C ASP A 197 -16.46 -1.49 -13.37
N SER A 198 -15.79 -0.34 -13.45
CA SER A 198 -15.51 0.37 -14.70
C SER A 198 -14.77 -0.46 -15.77
N LEU A 199 -14.12 -1.57 -15.40
CA LEU A 199 -13.45 -2.49 -16.31
C LEU A 199 -14.32 -3.68 -16.74
N ALA A 200 -15.55 -3.80 -16.22
CA ALA A 200 -16.51 -4.80 -16.65
C ALA A 200 -16.88 -4.62 -18.14
N TYR A 201 -17.00 -5.75 -18.84
CA TYR A 201 -17.41 -5.80 -20.24
C TYR A 201 -18.87 -5.39 -20.39
N ASN A 202 -19.15 -4.43 -21.27
CA ASN A 202 -20.49 -4.06 -21.71
C ASN A 202 -20.66 -4.39 -23.21
N GLU A 203 -21.84 -4.86 -23.62
CA GLU A 203 -22.16 -5.11 -25.04
C GLU A 203 -22.27 -3.82 -25.86
N ASP A 204 -22.49 -2.66 -25.20
CA ASP A 204 -22.52 -1.33 -25.80
C ASP A 204 -21.14 -0.61 -25.84
N ASP A 205 -20.04 -1.25 -25.39
CA ASP A 205 -18.69 -0.68 -25.49
C ASP A 205 -18.19 -0.61 -26.96
N ASP A 206 -17.56 0.50 -27.36
CA ASP A 206 -16.79 0.56 -28.62
C ASP A 206 -15.67 -0.50 -28.63
N GLU A 207 -15.35 -1.08 -29.80
CA GLU A 207 -14.30 -2.13 -29.93
C GLU A 207 -12.96 -1.71 -29.29
N VAL A 208 -12.59 -0.43 -29.41
CA VAL A 208 -11.39 0.16 -28.80
C VAL A 208 -11.49 0.24 -27.28
N VAL A 209 -12.66 0.59 -26.74
CA VAL A 209 -12.92 0.62 -25.28
C VAL A 209 -12.89 -0.80 -24.71
N GLY A 210 -13.44 -1.79 -25.40
CA GLY A 210 -13.32 -3.21 -25.05
C GLY A 210 -11.87 -3.67 -24.98
N MET A 211 -11.03 -3.33 -25.97
CA MET A 211 -9.59 -3.63 -25.94
C MET A 211 -8.85 -2.91 -24.81
N ILE A 212 -9.21 -1.66 -24.49
CA ILE A 212 -8.67 -0.91 -23.34
C ILE A 212 -9.02 -1.65 -22.05
N LYS A 213 -10.29 -2.01 -21.84
CA LYS A 213 -10.75 -2.75 -20.64
C LYS A 213 -10.03 -4.10 -20.49
N GLU A 214 -9.96 -4.92 -21.55
CA GLU A 214 -9.26 -6.21 -21.51
C GLU A 214 -7.78 -6.03 -21.13
N LEU A 215 -7.08 -5.05 -21.72
CA LEU A 215 -5.66 -4.82 -21.44
C LEU A 215 -5.41 -4.29 -20.02
N LEU A 216 -6.30 -3.43 -19.52
CA LEU A 216 -6.23 -2.91 -18.15
C LEU A 216 -6.43 -4.08 -17.15
N GLU A 217 -7.50 -4.84 -17.29
CA GLU A 217 -7.85 -5.97 -16.41
C GLU A 217 -6.79 -7.08 -16.44
N THR A 218 -6.36 -7.52 -17.63
CA THR A 218 -5.50 -8.71 -17.75
C THR A 218 -4.02 -8.49 -17.47
N ARG A 219 -3.52 -7.24 -17.49
CA ARG A 219 -2.07 -6.95 -17.37
C ARG A 219 -1.70 -5.81 -16.43
N ILE A 220 -2.54 -4.80 -16.27
CA ILE A 220 -2.17 -3.58 -15.55
C ILE A 220 -2.73 -3.62 -14.12
N ARG A 221 -4.02 -3.92 -13.98
CA ARG A 221 -4.72 -4.06 -12.69
C ARG A 221 -4.03 -5.03 -11.72
N PRO A 222 -3.55 -6.22 -12.13
CA PRO A 222 -2.93 -7.17 -11.20
C PRO A 222 -1.65 -6.63 -10.56
N ALA A 223 -0.84 -5.87 -11.31
CA ALA A 223 0.37 -5.23 -10.79
C ALA A 223 0.04 -4.07 -9.84
N ILE A 224 -1.02 -3.31 -10.14
CA ILE A 224 -1.47 -2.20 -9.29
C ILE A 224 -2.09 -2.71 -7.98
N GLN A 225 -2.82 -3.83 -8.03
CA GLN A 225 -3.31 -4.53 -6.85
C GLN A 225 -2.17 -5.22 -6.06
N GLU A 226 -1.10 -5.68 -6.71
CA GLU A 226 0.13 -6.12 -6.04
C GLU A 226 0.73 -4.95 -5.22
N ASP A 227 0.87 -3.78 -5.84
CA ASP A 227 1.28 -2.50 -5.21
C ASP A 227 0.24 -1.92 -4.22
N GLY A 228 -0.95 -2.51 -4.08
CA GLY A 228 -1.95 -2.12 -3.08
C GLY A 228 -2.83 -0.92 -3.46
N GLY A 229 -2.96 -0.62 -4.75
CA GLY A 229 -3.98 0.29 -5.29
C GLY A 229 -4.99 -0.43 -6.19
N ASP A 230 -5.73 0.35 -6.97
CA ASP A 230 -6.50 -0.11 -8.14
C ASP A 230 -6.64 1.05 -9.15
N ILE A 231 -7.27 0.80 -10.28
CA ILE A 231 -7.56 1.78 -11.34
C ILE A 231 -9.00 1.70 -11.79
N GLU A 232 -9.49 2.83 -12.28
CA GLU A 232 -10.86 3.02 -12.72
C GLU A 232 -10.88 3.76 -14.05
N LEU A 233 -11.58 3.21 -15.04
CA LEU A 233 -11.71 3.79 -16.38
C LEU A 233 -12.84 4.81 -16.39
N ARG A 234 -12.51 6.09 -16.56
CA ARG A 234 -13.48 7.20 -16.58
C ARG A 234 -13.90 7.62 -17.99
N GLY A 235 -13.24 7.12 -19.03
CA GLY A 235 -13.63 7.32 -20.43
C GLY A 235 -12.47 7.19 -21.42
N PHE A 236 -12.79 7.29 -22.70
CA PHE A 236 -11.82 7.35 -23.79
C PHE A 236 -12.30 8.38 -24.82
N GLU A 237 -11.54 9.47 -25.00
CA GLU A 237 -11.93 10.58 -25.88
C GLU A 237 -10.75 11.07 -26.71
N ASN A 238 -10.93 11.25 -28.02
CA ASN A 238 -9.94 11.84 -28.93
C ASN A 238 -8.55 11.13 -28.93
N GLY A 239 -8.49 9.86 -28.53
CA GLY A 239 -7.24 9.10 -28.36
C GLY A 239 -6.61 9.18 -26.97
N ILE A 240 -7.24 9.87 -26.01
CA ILE A 240 -6.79 9.97 -24.61
C ILE A 240 -7.64 9.06 -23.73
N VAL A 241 -7.00 8.16 -22.98
CA VAL A 241 -7.66 7.33 -21.97
C VAL A 241 -7.71 8.08 -20.65
N LEU A 242 -8.91 8.30 -20.10
CA LEU A 242 -9.12 8.96 -18.81
C LEU A 242 -9.15 7.90 -17.70
N LEU A 243 -8.16 7.92 -16.83
CA LEU A 243 -8.03 6.96 -15.71
C LEU A 243 -8.06 7.68 -14.37
N LYS A 244 -8.64 7.05 -13.36
CA LYS A 244 -8.53 7.47 -11.95
C LYS A 244 -7.73 6.42 -11.18
N LEU A 245 -6.77 6.88 -10.38
CA LEU A 245 -5.92 6.02 -9.55
C LEU A 245 -6.51 5.91 -8.13
N ARG A 246 -6.58 4.70 -7.58
CA ARG A 246 -7.16 4.38 -6.27
C ARG A 246 -6.10 3.79 -5.32
N GLY A 247 -6.33 3.88 -4.02
CA GLY A 247 -5.48 3.30 -2.98
C GLY A 247 -4.05 3.88 -2.94
N ALA A 248 -3.04 3.00 -2.79
CA ALA A 248 -1.64 3.41 -2.65
C ALA A 248 -1.12 4.31 -3.79
N CYS A 249 -1.67 4.16 -4.99
CA CYS A 249 -1.24 4.85 -6.21
C CYS A 249 -1.73 6.31 -6.31
N ARG A 250 -2.66 6.74 -5.44
CA ARG A 250 -3.29 8.07 -5.51
C ARG A 250 -2.44 9.21 -4.91
N THR A 251 -1.64 8.93 -3.87
CA THR A 251 -1.07 9.98 -2.98
C THR A 251 0.45 10.21 -3.09
N CYS A 252 1.13 9.67 -4.10
CA CYS A 252 2.60 9.75 -4.20
C CYS A 252 3.06 10.17 -5.60
N ASP A 253 3.30 11.47 -5.80
CA ASP A 253 3.64 12.09 -7.10
C ASP A 253 4.69 11.32 -7.92
N SER A 254 5.76 10.85 -7.28
CA SER A 254 6.83 10.11 -7.95
C SER A 254 6.38 8.75 -8.49
N SER A 255 5.49 8.08 -7.76
CA SER A 255 4.91 6.79 -8.15
C SER A 255 3.80 7.00 -9.18
N THR A 256 2.95 8.01 -8.97
CA THR A 256 1.86 8.42 -9.88
C THR A 256 2.37 8.71 -11.29
N VAL A 257 3.39 9.56 -11.46
CA VAL A 257 3.95 9.88 -12.79
C VAL A 257 4.60 8.64 -13.43
N THR A 258 5.31 7.83 -12.65
CA THR A 258 5.99 6.62 -13.15
C THR A 258 4.98 5.57 -13.62
N LEU A 259 3.94 5.32 -12.82
CA LEU A 259 2.87 4.38 -13.13
C LEU A 259 2.07 4.84 -14.35
N LYS A 260 1.66 6.12 -14.40
CA LYS A 260 0.95 6.70 -15.55
C LYS A 260 1.72 6.52 -16.85
N ASN A 261 3.03 6.83 -16.86
CA ASN A 261 3.88 6.65 -18.04
C ASN A 261 4.02 5.17 -18.45
N GLY A 262 4.01 4.24 -17.49
CA GLY A 262 4.02 2.80 -17.76
C GLY A 262 2.71 2.31 -18.42
N ILE A 263 1.57 2.72 -17.86
CA ILE A 263 0.22 2.43 -18.39
C ILE A 263 0.08 3.00 -19.81
N GLU A 264 0.47 4.26 -20.01
CA GLU A 264 0.46 4.95 -21.30
C GLU A 264 1.32 4.22 -22.34
N SER A 265 2.56 3.87 -21.97
CA SER A 265 3.47 3.10 -22.84
C SER A 265 2.94 1.70 -23.20
N MET A 266 2.14 1.08 -22.33
CA MET A 266 1.51 -0.22 -22.62
C MET A 266 0.30 -0.08 -23.54
N LEU A 267 -0.62 0.86 -23.26
CA LEU A 267 -1.80 1.08 -24.09
C LEU A 267 -1.40 1.45 -25.53
N MET A 268 -0.50 2.44 -25.69
CA MET A 268 0.02 2.87 -27.00
C MET A 268 0.80 1.79 -27.75
N HIS A 269 1.23 0.70 -27.08
CA HIS A 269 1.93 -0.41 -27.74
C HIS A 269 0.96 -1.47 -28.31
N TYR A 270 -0.22 -1.62 -27.72
CA TYR A 270 -1.20 -2.64 -28.10
C TYR A 270 -2.40 -2.08 -28.86
N ILE A 271 -2.66 -0.77 -28.80
CA ILE A 271 -3.83 -0.10 -29.37
C ILE A 271 -3.35 1.16 -30.12
N GLU A 272 -3.45 1.18 -31.45
CA GLU A 272 -2.90 2.27 -32.29
C GLU A 272 -3.71 3.57 -32.18
N GLU A 273 -4.95 3.48 -31.72
CA GLU A 273 -5.87 4.59 -31.48
C GLU A 273 -5.54 5.39 -30.21
N VAL A 274 -4.80 4.79 -29.26
CA VAL A 274 -4.39 5.47 -28.02
C VAL A 274 -3.16 6.32 -28.29
N GLN A 275 -3.30 7.62 -28.05
CA GLN A 275 -2.24 8.64 -28.19
C GLN A 275 -1.67 9.09 -26.85
N GLY A 276 -2.37 8.82 -25.74
CA GLY A 276 -1.92 9.15 -24.39
C GLY A 276 -2.91 8.73 -23.31
N VAL A 277 -2.54 8.98 -22.05
CA VAL A 277 -3.39 8.79 -20.87
C VAL A 277 -3.51 10.13 -20.15
N GLU A 278 -4.62 10.37 -19.44
CA GLU A 278 -4.72 11.47 -18.48
C GLU A 278 -5.29 10.95 -17.15
N GLN A 279 -4.73 11.42 -16.04
CA GLN A 279 -5.26 11.11 -14.72
C GLN A 279 -6.36 12.12 -14.37
N VAL A 280 -7.56 11.64 -14.14
CA VAL A 280 -8.67 12.43 -13.61
C VAL A 280 -8.85 12.18 -12.11
N MET A 281 -9.38 13.18 -11.42
CA MET A 281 -9.77 13.16 -10.00
C MET A 281 -11.21 13.66 -9.91
N ASP A 282 -11.92 13.32 -8.84
CA ASP A 282 -13.32 13.76 -8.68
C ASP A 282 -13.39 15.29 -8.52
N GLN A 283 -14.53 15.87 -8.90
CA GLN A 283 -14.78 17.29 -8.71
C GLN A 283 -14.66 17.69 -7.23
N GLU A 284 -15.11 16.83 -6.30
CA GLU A 284 -14.95 17.04 -4.85
C GLU A 284 -13.48 17.04 -4.39
N GLU A 285 -12.64 16.15 -4.95
CA GLU A 285 -11.20 16.10 -4.67
C GLU A 285 -10.50 17.36 -5.19
N VAL A 286 -10.81 17.77 -6.43
CA VAL A 286 -10.25 18.97 -7.07
C VAL A 286 -10.65 20.25 -6.31
N ILE A 287 -11.92 20.36 -5.89
CA ILE A 287 -12.40 21.45 -5.04
C ILE A 287 -11.65 21.46 -3.71
N SER A 288 -11.55 20.30 -3.03
CA SER A 288 -10.87 20.17 -1.74
C SER A 288 -9.41 20.60 -1.79
N MET A 289 -8.66 20.17 -2.82
CA MET A 289 -7.26 20.57 -3.03
C MET A 289 -7.13 22.07 -3.30
N HIS A 290 -8.02 22.63 -4.14
CA HIS A 290 -7.99 24.06 -4.47
C HIS A 290 -8.35 24.95 -3.26
N GLU A 291 -9.34 24.55 -2.45
CA GLU A 291 -9.67 25.23 -1.20
C GLU A 291 -8.54 25.14 -0.18
N PHE A 292 -7.88 23.98 -0.04
CA PHE A 292 -6.71 23.82 0.83
C PHE A 292 -5.53 24.70 0.40
N ALA A 293 -5.19 24.73 -0.89
CA ALA A 293 -4.12 25.59 -1.42
C ALA A 293 -4.40 27.08 -1.17
N LYS A 294 -5.66 27.50 -1.40
CA LYS A 294 -6.13 28.87 -1.11
C LYS A 294 -6.09 29.18 0.40
N PHE A 295 -6.40 28.22 1.26
CA PHE A 295 -6.27 28.39 2.71
C PHE A 295 -4.81 28.52 3.15
N GLU A 296 -3.90 27.72 2.60
CA GLU A 296 -2.47 27.82 2.88
C GLU A 296 -1.89 29.17 2.45
N GLU A 297 -2.30 29.69 1.28
CA GLU A 297 -1.88 31.02 0.83
C GLU A 297 -2.37 32.12 1.78
N ASN A 298 -3.64 32.09 2.20
CA ASN A 298 -4.19 33.03 3.18
C ASN A 298 -3.42 32.97 4.51
N LEU A 299 -3.04 31.78 4.99
CA LEU A 299 -2.25 31.61 6.21
C LEU A 299 -0.82 32.15 6.03
N ARG A 300 -0.19 31.94 4.87
CA ARG A 300 1.11 32.53 4.51
C ARG A 300 1.04 34.06 4.48
N GLN A 301 -0.02 34.65 3.89
CA GLN A 301 -0.25 36.09 3.85
C GLN A 301 -0.46 36.67 5.25
N GLN A 302 -1.27 36.05 6.10
CA GLN A 302 -1.48 36.48 7.50
C GLN A 302 -0.18 36.40 8.32
N LYS A 303 0.58 35.32 8.18
CA LYS A 303 1.88 35.14 8.84
C LYS A 303 2.91 36.17 8.37
N ALA A 304 2.91 36.52 7.09
CA ALA A 304 3.75 37.60 6.54
C ALA A 304 3.34 38.98 7.07
N ALA A 305 2.04 39.28 7.15
CA ALA A 305 1.52 40.54 7.71
C ALA A 305 1.89 40.70 9.20
N ALA A 306 1.77 39.63 10.01
CA ALA A 306 2.20 39.62 11.40
C ALA A 306 3.73 39.79 11.56
N ALA A 307 4.52 39.19 10.65
CA ALA A 307 5.98 39.33 10.61
C ALA A 307 6.45 40.72 10.10
N ALA A 308 5.60 41.47 9.40
CA ALA A 308 5.83 42.86 9.04
C ALA A 308 5.47 43.81 10.20
N ALA A 309 4.27 43.68 10.76
CA ALA A 309 3.77 44.53 11.85
C ALA A 309 4.65 44.49 13.13
N SER A 310 5.37 43.39 13.36
CA SER A 310 6.30 43.22 14.48
C SER A 310 7.67 43.90 14.28
N LYS A 311 7.96 44.49 13.11
CA LYS A 311 9.22 45.21 12.84
C LYS A 311 9.14 46.73 13.03
N ASP A 312 7.96 47.34 12.89
CA ASP A 312 7.77 48.80 12.99
C ASP A 312 7.49 49.28 14.44
N SER A 313 8.21 48.73 15.42
CA SER A 313 8.27 49.30 16.77
C SER A 313 9.49 50.24 16.88
N PRO A 314 9.31 51.57 16.92
CA PRO A 314 10.44 52.51 16.93
C PRO A 314 11.16 52.48 18.28
N ALA A 315 12.39 51.95 18.30
CA ALA A 315 13.25 51.99 19.46
C ALA A 315 13.67 53.45 19.77
N SER A 316 13.14 54.01 20.85
CA SER A 316 13.53 55.33 21.37
C SER A 316 14.98 55.28 21.84
N LYS A 317 15.88 55.95 21.11
CA LYS A 317 17.21 56.27 21.60
C LYS A 317 17.12 57.42 22.61
N ASP A 318 17.52 57.16 23.85
CA ASP A 318 18.11 58.17 24.72
C ASP A 318 19.46 57.63 25.22
N ASP A 319 20.44 58.52 25.35
CA ASP A 319 21.87 58.20 25.40
C ASP A 319 22.46 58.59 26.76
N SER A 320 22.97 57.62 27.54
CA SER A 320 23.75 57.86 28.76
C SER A 320 24.49 56.61 29.24
N ALA A 321 25.79 56.77 29.50
CA ALA A 321 26.70 55.83 30.15
C ALA A 321 27.88 56.66 30.78
N PRO A 322 28.80 56.11 31.60
CA PRO A 322 29.00 54.70 31.95
C PRO A 322 29.26 54.46 33.47
N GLU A 323 29.92 53.34 33.77
CA GLU A 323 30.58 52.89 35.02
C GLU A 323 29.77 52.01 36.00
N GLY A 324 30.43 50.94 36.47
CA GLY A 324 29.89 49.89 37.35
C GLY A 324 30.43 48.51 36.94
N ALA A 325 31.20 47.84 37.82
CA ALA A 325 32.02 46.69 37.44
C ALA A 325 31.64 45.36 38.10
N SER A 326 32.16 44.28 37.51
CA SER A 326 32.51 42.96 38.09
C SER A 326 31.45 41.86 38.30
N THR A 327 31.77 40.68 37.73
CA THR A 327 31.41 39.29 38.15
C THR A 327 29.93 38.87 38.13
N SER A 328 29.57 37.60 37.88
CA SER A 328 30.36 36.35 37.68
C SER A 328 29.75 35.45 36.59
N GLU A 329 30.54 34.53 36.03
CA GLU A 329 30.12 33.60 34.97
C GLU A 329 29.15 32.50 35.44
N GLY A 330 28.26 32.06 34.54
CA GLY A 330 27.36 30.92 34.70
C GLY A 330 27.12 30.24 33.35
N ALA A 331 27.26 28.91 33.29
CA ALA A 331 27.46 28.15 32.05
C ALA A 331 26.20 28.03 31.15
N SER A 332 26.40 27.98 29.82
CA SER A 332 25.96 26.88 28.94
C SER A 332 26.38 27.05 27.47
N SER A 333 26.72 25.94 26.82
CA SER A 333 26.82 25.78 25.34
C SER A 333 25.46 25.32 24.78
N PRO A 334 25.22 25.06 23.46
CA PRO A 334 26.16 25.07 22.32
C PRO A 334 25.59 25.66 20.98
N ASN A 335 26.32 25.37 19.89
CA ASN A 335 25.87 25.13 18.51
C ASN A 335 25.79 26.28 17.46
N SER A 336 26.75 26.22 16.53
CA SER A 336 26.58 26.06 15.07
C SER A 336 25.68 27.00 14.25
N ALA A 337 26.29 27.67 13.27
CA ALA A 337 25.63 28.30 12.12
C ALA A 337 26.14 27.68 10.79
N PRO A 338 25.27 27.41 9.79
CA PRO A 338 25.68 26.87 8.50
C PRO A 338 26.26 27.96 7.58
N SER A 339 27.22 27.59 6.72
CA SER A 339 27.82 28.48 5.72
C SER A 339 27.07 28.43 4.38
N ALA A 340 27.02 29.56 3.67
CA ALA A 340 26.33 29.67 2.39
C ALA A 340 27.12 29.00 1.23
N PRO A 341 26.43 28.44 0.21
CA PRO A 341 27.09 27.78 -0.92
C PRO A 341 27.71 28.78 -1.90
N SER A 342 28.88 28.42 -2.43
CA SER A 342 29.52 29.14 -3.54
C SER A 342 29.34 28.38 -4.85
N ALA A 343 28.98 29.07 -5.94
CA ALA A 343 28.77 28.46 -7.25
C ALA A 343 30.10 28.21 -7.99
N PRO A 344 30.32 27.03 -8.61
CA PRO A 344 31.46 26.77 -9.48
C PRO A 344 31.22 27.25 -10.92
N SER A 345 32.25 27.79 -11.56
CA SER A 345 32.22 28.23 -12.96
C SER A 345 32.46 27.07 -13.94
N THR A 346 31.85 27.15 -15.11
CA THR A 346 32.19 26.31 -16.28
C THR A 346 33.55 26.70 -16.87
N PRO A 347 34.28 25.72 -17.42
CA PRO A 347 34.93 25.89 -18.73
C PRO A 347 34.43 24.88 -19.77
#